data_AF-A0A969C1C7-F1
#
_entry.id   AF-A0A969C1C7-F1
#
_cell.length_a   1.000
_cell.length_b   1.000
_cell.length_c   1.000
_cell.angle_alpha   90.00
_cell.angle_beta   90.00
_cell.angle_gamma   90.00
#
_symmetry.space_group_name_H-M   'P 1'
#
loop_
_entity.id
_entity.type
_entity.pdbx_description
1 polymer ?
#
loop_
_entity_poly.entity_id
_entity_poly.type
_entity_poly.pdbx_seq_one_letter_code
_entity_poly.pdbx_strand_id
1 'polypeptide(L)'
;MRQVDSGQVVVAIEVLSLQSKENGEERIAYEHKRQQILASQTHLIEIDFLRKGKRLEIGAVTEGFNYYVLVSRSGDRPRAAFYGFTVEERIPPVLVPLMAGEEEPLLDLQAVFTGVYDRAGFDLAIDYSGVLAD
;
A
#
# COMPACT_ATOMS: atom_id res chain seq x y z
N MET A 1 10.17 -6.58 5.78
CA MET A 1 11.35 -7.47 5.67
C MET A 1 12.35 -7.11 6.76
N ARG A 2 13.12 -8.09 7.24
CA ARG A 2 14.11 -7.91 8.30
C ARG A 2 15.45 -8.50 7.85
N GLN A 3 16.54 -7.91 8.33
CA GLN A 3 17.85 -8.56 8.26
C GLN A 3 17.81 -9.88 9.04
N VAL A 4 18.41 -10.93 8.47
CA VAL A 4 18.36 -12.29 9.03
C VAL A 4 19.25 -12.44 10.28
N ASP A 5 20.39 -11.75 10.28
CA ASP A 5 21.40 -11.79 11.34
C ASP A 5 21.02 -10.93 12.56
N SER A 6 20.52 -9.71 12.33
CA SER A 6 20.20 -8.75 13.38
C SER A 6 18.73 -8.70 13.76
N GLY A 7 17.82 -9.22 12.92
CA GLY A 7 16.37 -9.08 13.10
C GLY A 7 15.84 -7.66 12.88
N GLN A 8 16.72 -6.72 12.49
CA GLN A 8 16.37 -5.32 12.26
C GLN A 8 15.35 -5.20 11.12
N VAL A 9 14.29 -4.41 11.32
CA VAL A 9 13.33 -4.11 10.25
C VAL A 9 13.99 -3.19 9.23
N VAL A 10 14.02 -3.64 7.97
CA VAL A 10 14.49 -2.84 6.83
C VAL A 10 13.32 -2.09 6.21
N VAL A 11 12.21 -2.80 5.97
CA VAL A 11 10.99 -2.24 5.39
C VAL A 11 9.74 -2.77 6.09
N ALA A 12 8.83 -1.86 6.44
CA ALA A 12 7.46 -2.15 6.85
C ALA A 12 6.54 -2.03 5.63
N ILE A 13 5.75 -3.06 5.36
CA ILE A 13 4.71 -3.05 4.32
C ILE A 13 3.37 -3.11 5.04
N GLU A 14 2.58 -2.05 4.91
CA GLU A 14 1.31 -1.88 5.62
C GLU A 14 0.18 -1.79 4.59
N VAL A 15 -0.81 -2.68 4.70
CA VAL A 15 -2.04 -2.63 3.90
C VAL A 15 -3.13 -2.02 4.77
N LEU A 16 -3.77 -0.95 4.29
CA LEU A 16 -4.82 -0.26 5.06
C LEU A 16 -6.08 -1.13 5.17
N SER A 17 -6.69 -1.11 6.36
CA SER A 17 -8.02 -1.67 6.65
C SER A 17 -9.05 -0.55 6.76
N LEU A 18 -10.35 -0.86 6.57
CA LEU A 18 -11.41 0.15 6.68
C LEU A 18 -11.45 0.75 8.09
N GLN A 19 -11.27 -0.08 9.11
CA GLN A 19 -11.07 0.30 10.51
C GLN A 19 -10.01 1.40 10.68
N SER A 20 -8.86 1.23 10.02
CA SER A 20 -7.76 2.21 10.06
C SER A 20 -8.02 3.50 9.28
N LYS A 21 -9.18 3.64 8.60
CA LYS A 21 -9.59 4.82 7.83
C LYS A 21 -10.79 5.56 8.40
N GLU A 22 -11.62 4.89 9.19
CA GLU A 22 -12.77 5.49 9.82
C GLU A 22 -12.35 6.17 11.12
N ASN A 23 -12.99 7.29 11.47
CA ASN A 23 -12.61 8.05 12.65
C ASN A 23 -12.77 7.18 13.91
N GLY A 24 -11.73 7.11 14.75
CA GLY A 24 -11.77 6.32 15.98
C GLY A 24 -10.39 5.92 16.48
N GLU A 25 -10.37 5.08 17.50
CA GLU A 25 -9.13 4.60 18.15
C GLU A 25 -8.20 3.87 17.18
N GLU A 26 -8.75 3.09 16.25
CA GLU A 26 -7.97 2.33 15.26
C GLU A 26 -7.24 3.23 14.26
N ARG A 27 -7.88 4.34 13.84
CA ARG A 27 -7.22 5.36 13.03
C ARG A 27 -6.08 6.02 13.77
N ILE A 28 -6.30 6.41 15.03
CA ILE A 28 -5.27 7.04 15.87
C ILE A 28 -4.10 6.07 16.08
N ALA A 29 -4.39 4.80 16.38
CA ALA A 29 -3.38 3.77 16.55
C ALA A 29 -2.55 3.56 15.28
N TYR A 30 -3.21 3.52 14.12
CA TYR A 30 -2.53 3.43 12.84
C TYR A 30 -1.66 4.66 12.56
N GLU A 31 -2.18 5.89 12.74
CA GLU A 31 -1.41 7.12 12.54
C GLU A 31 -0.20 7.17 13.48
N HIS A 32 -0.35 6.77 14.75
CA HIS A 32 0.76 6.68 15.69
C HIS A 32 1.82 5.68 15.23
N LYS A 33 1.42 4.46 14.84
CA LYS A 33 2.33 3.44 14.28
C LYS A 33 3.06 3.98 13.04
N ARG A 34 2.32 4.64 12.16
CA ARG A 34 2.87 5.26 10.94
C ARG A 34 3.93 6.30 11.29
N GLN A 35 3.66 7.20 12.24
CA GLN A 35 4.64 8.19 12.70
C GLN A 35 5.88 7.54 13.31
N GLN A 36 5.73 6.47 14.10
CA GLN A 36 6.87 5.72 14.65
C GLN A 36 7.76 5.14 13.54
N ILE A 37 7.17 4.58 12.48
CA ILE A 37 7.93 4.06 11.34
C ILE A 37 8.65 5.22 10.62
N LEU A 38 7.93 6.31 10.34
CA LEU A 38 8.47 7.48 9.65
C LEU A 38 9.59 8.19 10.42
N ALA A 39 9.58 8.11 11.76
CA ALA A 39 10.63 8.62 12.64
C ALA A 39 11.85 7.67 12.77
N SER A 40 11.78 6.46 12.21
CA SER A 40 12.85 5.45 12.27
C SER A 40 13.63 5.35 10.95
N GLN A 41 14.72 4.58 10.92
CA GLN A 41 15.43 4.25 9.67
C GLN A 41 14.72 3.18 8.81
N THR A 42 13.60 2.64 9.28
CA THR A 42 12.78 1.66 8.56
C THR A 42 12.10 2.31 7.36
N HIS A 43 12.17 1.72 6.17
CA HIS A 43 11.39 2.13 5.01
C HIS A 43 9.90 1.79 5.19
N LEU A 44 9.01 2.56 4.58
CA LEU A 44 7.57 2.30 4.61
C LEU A 44 7.04 2.11 3.19
N ILE A 45 6.32 1.00 2.97
CA ILE A 45 5.40 0.83 1.85
C ILE A 45 3.99 0.79 2.43
N GLU A 46 3.15 1.73 2.02
CA GLU A 46 1.76 1.83 2.44
C GLU A 46 0.86 1.56 1.23
N ILE A 47 -0.05 0.62 1.36
CA ILE A 47 -0.93 0.16 0.28
C ILE A 47 -2.37 0.41 0.68
N ASP A 48 -3.11 1.11 -0.17
CA ASP A 48 -4.51 1.44 0.05
C ASP A 48 -5.39 0.96 -1.10
N PHE A 49 -6.11 -0.14 -0.85
CA PHE A 49 -7.11 -0.70 -1.77
C PHE A 49 -8.55 -0.31 -1.40
N LEU A 50 -8.75 0.72 -0.58
CA LEU A 50 -10.07 1.05 -0.04
C LEU A 50 -10.65 2.32 -0.67
N ARG A 51 -11.83 2.18 -1.29
CA ARG A 51 -12.60 3.29 -1.87
C ARG A 51 -13.42 4.08 -0.84
N LYS A 52 -13.63 3.50 0.35
CA LYS A 52 -14.38 4.10 1.47
C LYS A 52 -13.44 4.53 2.60
N GLY A 53 -13.95 5.33 3.53
CA GLY A 53 -13.22 5.90 4.66
C GLY A 53 -12.46 7.17 4.29
N LYS A 54 -12.00 7.92 5.31
CA LYS A 54 -11.25 9.16 5.09
C LYS A 54 -9.80 8.81 4.72
N ARG A 55 -9.35 9.29 3.56
CA ARG A 55 -7.95 9.12 3.13
C ARG A 55 -7.00 9.74 4.15
N LEU A 56 -5.83 9.12 4.33
CA LEU A 56 -4.71 9.79 5.00
C LEU A 56 -4.32 11.02 4.17
N GLU A 57 -3.93 12.09 4.85
CA GLU A 57 -3.41 13.27 4.17
C GLU A 57 -2.04 12.92 3.60
N ILE A 58 -1.99 12.73 2.27
CA ILE A 58 -0.77 12.39 1.53
C ILE A 58 -0.42 13.59 0.64
N GLY A 59 0.18 14.60 1.26
CA GLY A 59 0.66 15.79 0.57
C GLY A 59 -0.39 16.44 -0.34
N ALA A 60 0.02 16.85 -1.53
CA ALA A 60 -0.79 17.66 -2.45
C ALA A 60 -1.63 16.85 -3.46
N VAL A 61 -1.50 15.51 -3.51
CA VAL A 61 -2.18 14.68 -4.51
C VAL A 61 -3.46 14.09 -3.92
N THR A 62 -4.61 14.65 -4.27
CA THR A 62 -5.90 14.28 -3.67
C THR A 62 -6.91 13.68 -4.66
N GLU A 63 -6.66 13.80 -5.96
CA GLU A 63 -7.60 13.46 -7.03
C GLU A 63 -6.97 12.59 -8.12
N GLY A 64 -7.80 11.96 -8.96
CA GLY A 64 -7.36 11.18 -10.12
C GLY A 64 -7.01 9.71 -9.85
N PHE A 65 -7.23 9.20 -8.63
CA PHE A 65 -6.99 7.80 -8.28
C PHE A 65 -8.04 7.24 -7.32
N ASN A 66 -8.26 5.92 -7.37
CA ASN A 66 -9.09 5.21 -6.39
C ASN A 66 -8.25 4.57 -5.29
N TYR A 67 -7.07 4.08 -5.67
CA TYR A 67 -6.14 3.30 -4.85
C TYR A 67 -4.74 3.89 -4.94
N TYR A 68 -3.88 3.56 -4.00
CA TYR A 68 -2.46 3.95 -4.12
C TYR A 68 -1.51 2.96 -3.46
N VAL A 69 -0.26 3.05 -3.91
CA VAL A 69 0.91 2.57 -3.19
C VAL A 69 1.83 3.76 -2.91
N LEU A 70 2.25 3.92 -1.67
CA LEU A 70 3.20 4.94 -1.25
C LEU A 70 4.48 4.28 -0.75
N VAL A 71 5.63 4.69 -1.30
CA VAL A 71 6.95 4.19 -0.90
C VAL A 71 7.75 5.34 -0.29
N SER A 72 7.89 5.31 1.03
CA SER A 72 8.72 6.25 1.80
C SER A 72 10.04 5.58 2.21
N ARG A 73 11.08 5.86 1.43
CA ARG A 73 12.47 5.53 1.74
C ARG A 73 12.94 6.41 2.90
N SER A 74 13.60 5.83 3.88
CA SER A 74 14.00 6.55 5.09
C SER A 74 15.02 7.65 4.79
N GLY A 75 15.93 7.42 3.83
CA GLY A 75 16.91 8.41 3.39
C GLY A 75 16.36 9.59 2.57
N ASP A 76 15.16 9.45 1.98
CA ASP A 76 14.59 10.48 1.08
C ASP A 76 13.50 11.34 1.76
N ARG A 77 13.21 11.07 3.03
CA ARG A 77 12.16 11.80 3.77
C ARG A 77 12.46 13.30 3.84
N PRO A 78 11.44 14.16 3.75
CA PRO A 78 10.00 13.85 3.81
C PRO A 78 9.37 13.44 2.47
N ARG A 79 10.16 13.24 1.41
CA ARG A 79 9.63 12.81 0.11
C ARG A 79 9.27 11.33 0.14
N ALA A 80 8.29 10.97 -0.69
CA ALA A 80 7.90 9.59 -0.94
C ALA A 80 7.52 9.46 -2.43
N ALA A 81 7.71 8.27 -2.98
CA ALA A 81 7.15 7.93 -4.28
C ALA A 81 5.67 7.56 -4.08
N PHE A 82 4.81 8.08 -4.94
CA PHE A 82 3.37 7.88 -4.89
C PHE A 82 2.89 7.30 -6.22
N TYR A 83 2.18 6.18 -6.14
CA TYR A 83 1.65 5.46 -7.29
C TYR A 83 0.14 5.34 -7.12
N GLY A 84 -0.61 6.35 -7.58
CA GLY A 84 -2.06 6.32 -7.65
C GLY A 84 -2.54 5.59 -8.89
N PHE A 85 -3.62 4.82 -8.76
CA PHE A 85 -4.26 4.11 -9.87
C PHE A 85 -5.77 3.96 -9.64
N THR A 86 -6.50 3.79 -10.73
CA THR A 86 -7.94 3.52 -10.76
C THR A 86 -8.24 2.03 -10.75
N VAL A 87 -9.52 1.66 -10.71
CA VAL A 87 -9.95 0.26 -10.77
C VAL A 87 -9.69 -0.41 -12.13
N GLU A 88 -9.63 0.38 -13.19
CA GLU A 88 -9.44 -0.11 -14.57
C GLU A 88 -7.96 -0.29 -14.91
N GLU A 89 -7.09 0.37 -14.15
CA GLU A 89 -5.65 0.31 -14.34
C GLU A 89 -5.03 -0.89 -13.64
N ARG A 90 -3.98 -1.45 -14.24
CA ARG A 90 -3.15 -2.46 -13.61
C ARG A 90 -2.52 -1.90 -12.33
N ILE A 91 -2.47 -2.69 -11.26
CA ILE A 91 -1.76 -2.29 -10.04
C ILE A 91 -0.27 -2.09 -10.39
N PRO A 92 0.29 -0.89 -10.15
CA PRO A 92 1.67 -0.59 -10.53
C PRO A 92 2.64 -1.45 -9.70
N PRO A 93 3.63 -2.09 -10.33
CA PRO A 93 4.69 -2.76 -9.58
C PRO A 93 5.58 -1.72 -8.90
N VAL A 94 6.06 -2.03 -7.71
CA VAL A 94 6.92 -1.12 -6.93
C VAL A 94 8.21 -1.82 -6.51
N LEU A 95 9.32 -1.09 -6.49
CA LEU A 95 10.57 -1.61 -5.92
C LEU A 95 10.48 -1.58 -4.40
N VAL A 96 10.88 -2.68 -3.77
CA VAL A 96 10.94 -2.77 -2.31
C VAL A 96 12.32 -2.29 -1.86
N PRO A 97 12.40 -1.14 -1.17
CA PRO A 97 13.69 -0.62 -0.74
C PRO A 97 14.33 -1.55 0.28
N LEU A 98 15.60 -1.83 0.06
CA LEU A 98 16.46 -2.62 0.94
C LEU A 98 17.60 -1.75 1.48
N MET A 99 18.65 -2.35 2.03
CA MET A 99 19.82 -1.58 2.47
C MET A 99 20.57 -0.98 1.28
N ALA A 100 21.36 0.07 1.55
CA ALA A 100 22.13 0.74 0.52
C ALA A 100 23.07 -0.25 -0.20
N GLY A 101 22.98 -0.30 -1.53
CA GLY A 101 23.79 -1.17 -2.37
C GLY A 101 23.19 -2.56 -2.63
N GLU A 102 22.05 -2.89 -2.03
CA GLU A 102 21.31 -4.11 -2.35
C GLU A 102 20.41 -3.91 -3.58
N GLU A 103 20.26 -4.97 -4.39
CA GLU A 103 19.30 -4.98 -5.49
C GLU A 103 17.87 -5.04 -4.93
N GLU A 104 17.06 -4.06 -5.30
CA GLU A 104 15.70 -3.95 -4.80
C GLU A 104 14.77 -4.89 -5.58
N PRO A 105 14.07 -5.83 -4.92
CA PRO A 105 13.17 -6.71 -5.61
C PRO A 105 11.92 -5.94 -6.06
N LEU A 106 11.43 -6.31 -7.24
CA LEU A 106 10.16 -5.80 -7.76
C LEU A 106 8.99 -6.53 -7.09
N LEU A 107 8.11 -5.77 -6.44
CA LEU A 107 6.85 -6.26 -5.90
C LEU A 107 5.74 -6.10 -6.95
N ASP A 108 5.42 -7.20 -7.65
CA ASP A 108 4.27 -7.27 -8.57
C ASP A 108 2.97 -7.53 -7.79
N LEU A 109 2.37 -6.45 -7.31
CA LEU A 109 1.09 -6.50 -6.59
C LEU A 109 -0.07 -6.99 -7.48
N GLN A 110 0.01 -6.79 -8.80
CA GLN A 110 -1.01 -7.31 -9.71
C GLN A 110 -1.02 -8.83 -9.67
N ALA A 111 0.15 -9.47 -9.78
CA ALA A 111 0.26 -10.92 -9.72
C ALA A 111 -0.24 -11.49 -8.38
N VAL A 112 0.07 -10.81 -7.26
CA VAL A 112 -0.42 -11.19 -5.92
C VAL A 112 -1.95 -11.09 -5.85
N PHE A 113 -2.51 -9.98 -6.32
CA PHE A 113 -3.96 -9.75 -6.32
C PHE A 113 -4.69 -10.80 -7.16
N THR A 114 -4.26 -11.01 -8.42
CA THR A 114 -4.83 -12.02 -9.32
C THR A 114 -4.75 -13.41 -8.70
N GLY A 115 -3.59 -13.79 -8.14
CA GLY A 115 -3.46 -15.10 -7.51
C GLY A 115 -4.39 -15.31 -6.30
N VAL A 116 -4.65 -14.27 -5.49
CA VAL A 116 -5.65 -14.34 -4.41
C VAL A 116 -7.06 -14.46 -4.98
N TYR A 117 -7.37 -13.68 -6.01
CA TYR A 117 -8.68 -13.66 -6.66
C TYR A 117 -9.05 -15.04 -7.23
N ASP A 118 -8.14 -15.63 -8.01
CA ASP A 118 -8.33 -16.94 -8.65
C ASP A 118 -8.54 -18.04 -7.61
N ARG A 119 -7.79 -18.03 -6.50
CA ARG A 119 -7.91 -19.04 -5.44
C ARG A 119 -9.20 -18.90 -4.63
N ALA A 120 -9.72 -17.68 -4.50
CA ALA A 120 -10.97 -17.43 -3.79
C ALA A 120 -12.21 -17.76 -4.63
N GLY A 121 -12.06 -17.94 -5.96
CA GLY A 121 -13.16 -18.22 -6.87
C GLY A 121 -14.15 -17.06 -6.94
N PHE A 122 -13.68 -15.82 -6.85
CA PHE A 122 -14.56 -14.64 -6.87
C PHE A 122 -15.29 -14.47 -8.21
N ASP A 123 -14.72 -14.99 -9.30
CA ASP A 123 -15.36 -15.13 -10.61
C ASP A 123 -16.65 -15.97 -10.55
N LEU A 124 -16.75 -16.91 -9.61
CA LEU A 124 -17.95 -17.72 -9.37
C LEU A 124 -18.96 -17.05 -8.42
N ALA A 125 -18.52 -16.06 -7.65
CA ALA A 125 -19.33 -15.40 -6.63
C ALA A 125 -19.94 -14.07 -7.10
N ILE A 126 -19.29 -13.37 -8.04
CA ILE A 126 -19.74 -12.07 -8.54
C ILE A 126 -19.57 -12.04 -10.06
N ASP A 127 -20.68 -11.92 -10.79
CA ASP A 127 -20.65 -11.75 -12.23
C ASP A 127 -20.36 -10.29 -12.59
N TYR A 128 -19.15 -10.05 -13.07
CA TYR A 128 -18.70 -8.73 -13.57
C TYR A 128 -18.97 -8.53 -15.07
N SER A 129 -19.60 -9.49 -15.75
CA SER A 129 -19.98 -9.40 -17.17
C SER A 129 -21.34 -8.73 -17.41
N GLY A 130 -22.05 -8.39 -16.33
CA GLY A 130 -23.29 -7.61 -16.40
C GLY A 130 -23.03 -6.22 -16.97
N VAL A 131 -23.66 -5.92 -18.11
CA VAL A 131 -23.71 -4.56 -18.66
C VAL A 131 -24.32 -3.65 -17.59
N LEU A 132 -23.58 -2.62 -17.17
CA LEU A 132 -24.14 -1.55 -16.35
C LEU A 132 -25.24 -0.89 -17.17
N ALA A 133 -26.50 -1.08 -16.79
CA ALA A 133 -27.60 -0.31 -17.37
C ALA A 133 -27.41 1.15 -16.98
N ASP A 134 -27.43 2.02 -18.00
CA ASP A 134 -27.26 3.48 -17.90
C ASP A 134 -28.21 4.16 -16.89
#